data_AF-A0A655AX17-F1
#
_entry.id   AF-A0A655AX17-F1
#
_cell.length_a   1.000
_cell.length_b   1.000
_cell.length_c   1.000
_cell.angle_alpha   90.00
_cell.angle_beta   90.00
_cell.angle_gamma   90.00
#
_symmetry.space_group_name_H-M   'P 1'
#
loop_
_entity.id
_entity.type
_entity.pdbx_description
1 polymer ?
#
loop_
_entity_poly.entity_id
_entity_poly.type
_entity_poly.pdbx_seq_one_letter_code
_entity_poly.pdbx_strand_id
1 'polypeptide(L)' 'MTWRQLGKDEGIDVSPDSWDSDMIEYPCVFDHRGQRFMLYSGDGYGRTGFGLAVLEN' A
#
# COMPACT_ATOMS: atom_id res chain seq x y z
N MET A 1 4.78 5.98 25.54
CA MET A 1 5.03 5.41 24.20
C MET A 1 5.38 6.57 23.29
N THR A 2 6.54 6.51 22.65
CA THR A 2 7.03 7.60 21.81
C THR A 2 7.06 7.10 20.37
N TRP A 3 6.31 7.77 19.50
CA TRP A 3 6.36 7.50 18.07
C TRP A 3 7.56 8.20 17.44
N ARG A 4 8.22 7.53 16.50
CA ARG A 4 9.30 8.09 15.69
C ARG A 4 8.92 7.96 14.23
N GLN A 5 8.86 9.09 13.53
CA GLN A 5 8.69 9.10 12.07
C GLN A 5 9.96 8.56 11.40
N LEU A 6 9.81 7.59 10.51
CA LEU A 6 10.92 6.96 9.80
C LEU A 6 11.31 7.68 8.49
N GLY A 7 10.51 8.66 8.04
CA GLY A 7 10.69 9.35 6.75
C GLY A 7 9.85 8.72 5.64
N LYS A 8 9.98 9.23 4.41
CA LYS A 8 9.42 8.58 3.20
C LYS A 8 10.48 7.62 2.68
N ASP A 9 10.13 6.34 2.61
CA ASP A 9 10.97 5.29 1.99
C ASP A 9 10.54 5.07 0.52
N GLU A 10 11.38 4.42 -0.28
CA GLU A 10 11.09 4.02 -1.67
C GLU A 10 10.11 2.83 -1.75
N GLY A 11 8.99 2.93 -1.04
CA GLY A 11 7.91 1.93 -1.07
C GLY A 11 7.13 1.94 -2.38
N ILE A 12 5.89 1.46 -2.33
CA ILE A 12 4.98 1.58 -3.47
C ILE A 12 4.50 3.03 -3.63
N ASP A 13 4.22 3.42 -4.87
CA ASP A 13 3.60 4.69 -5.23
C ASP A 13 2.39 4.43 -6.14
N VAL A 14 1.68 5.48 -6.51
CA VAL A 14 0.55 5.42 -7.45
C VAL A 14 0.95 4.82 -8.80
N SER A 15 0.01 4.16 -9.47
CA SER A 15 0.21 3.66 -10.83
C SER A 15 -0.39 4.66 -11.83
N PRO A 16 0.43 5.33 -12.68
CA PRO A 16 -0.10 6.28 -13.66
C PRO A 16 -1.15 5.65 -14.59
N ASP A 17 -2.19 6.40 -14.91
CA ASP A 17 -3.27 5.99 -15.82
C ASP A 17 -4.01 4.70 -15.41
N SER A 18 -4.06 4.41 -14.11
CA SER A 18 -4.67 3.23 -13.49
C SER A 18 -5.83 3.59 -12.54
N TRP A 19 -6.38 2.59 -11.84
CA TRP A 19 -7.40 2.74 -10.81
C TRP A 19 -6.85 3.33 -9.49
N ASP A 20 -5.55 3.32 -9.30
CA ASP A 20 -4.80 3.85 -8.16
C ASP A 20 -3.83 4.96 -8.60
N SER A 21 -4.26 5.82 -9.54
CA SER A 21 -3.40 6.84 -10.15
C SER A 21 -3.26 8.12 -9.33
N ASP A 22 -4.27 8.45 -8.51
CA ASP A 22 -4.24 9.65 -7.69
C ASP A 22 -3.75 9.35 -6.26
N MET A 23 -4.17 8.23 -5.69
CA MET A 23 -3.94 7.88 -4.28
C MET A 23 -3.85 6.37 -4.05
N ILE A 24 -2.98 6.01 -3.10
CA ILE A 24 -2.96 4.72 -2.41
C ILE A 24 -3.14 4.95 -0.92
N GLU A 25 -4.05 4.23 -0.27
CA GLU A 25 -4.43 4.52 1.12
C GLU A 25 -4.91 3.29 1.91
N TYR A 26 -5.05 3.47 3.22
CA TYR A 26 -5.50 2.45 4.18
C TYR A 26 -4.77 1.10 4.10
N PRO A 27 -3.43 1.09 4.21
CA PRO A 27 -2.67 -0.15 4.12
C PRO A 27 -3.01 -1.11 5.26
N CYS A 28 -3.19 -2.38 4.91
CA CYS A 28 -3.25 -3.50 5.84
C CYS A 28 -2.12 -4.48 5.52
N VAL A 29 -1.09 -4.47 6.38
CA VAL A 29 0.09 -5.33 6.24
C VAL A 29 -0.11 -6.61 7.03
N PHE A 30 0.12 -7.77 6.40
CA PHE A 30 -0.02 -9.07 7.03
C PHE A 30 0.96 -10.10 6.45
N ASP A 31 1.25 -11.13 7.24
CA ASP A 31 2.10 -12.24 6.83
C ASP A 31 1.25 -13.48 6.53
N HIS A 32 1.47 -14.11 5.37
CA HIS A 32 0.80 -15.35 4.95
C HIS A 32 1.79 -16.30 4.31
N ARG A 33 1.88 -17.54 4.83
CA ARG A 33 2.78 -18.60 4.32
C ARG A 33 4.25 -18.17 4.18
N GLY A 34 4.75 -17.35 5.11
CA GLY A 34 6.14 -16.88 5.10
C GLY A 34 6.41 -15.70 4.16
N GLN A 35 5.38 -15.16 3.51
CA GLN A 35 5.47 -13.99 2.64
C GLN A 35 4.71 -12.81 3.27
N ARG A 36 5.28 -11.60 3.16
CA ARG A 36 4.63 -10.36 3.60
C ARG A 36 3.84 -9.72 2.48
N PHE A 37 2.60 -9.38 2.78
CA PHE A 37 1.66 -8.73 1.88
C PHE A 37 1.19 -7.40 2.45
N MET A 38 0.73 -6.53 1.57
CA MET A 38 0.01 -5.32 1.92
C MET A 38 -1.23 -5.17 1.03
N LEU A 39 -2.41 -5.26 1.63
CA LEU A 39 -3.65 -4.83 0.99
C LEU A 39 -3.76 -3.31 1.09
N TYR A 40 -4.17 -2.62 0.03
CA TYR A 40 -4.36 -1.17 0.03
C TYR A 40 -5.55 -0.76 -0.84
N SER A 41 -6.17 0.38 -0.54
CA SER A 41 -7.23 0.99 -1.34
C SER A 41 -6.66 1.95 -2.36
N GLY A 42 -7.27 1.99 -3.55
CA GLY A 42 -7.00 3.00 -4.57
C GLY A 42 -7.90 4.23 -4.42
N ASP A 43 -8.03 5.00 -5.50
CA ASP A 43 -8.65 6.33 -5.51
C ASP A 43 -10.05 6.40 -4.88
N GLY A 44 -10.26 7.48 -4.15
CA GLY A 44 -11.56 7.83 -3.56
C GLY A 44 -12.01 6.82 -2.51
N TYR A 45 -11.15 6.48 -1.56
CA TYR A 45 -11.47 5.57 -0.45
C TYR A 45 -11.72 4.13 -0.92
N GLY A 46 -11.04 3.70 -1.97
CA GLY A 46 -11.22 2.40 -2.61
C GLY A 46 -12.41 2.32 -3.57
N ARG A 47 -12.97 3.47 -3.99
CA ARG A 47 -14.07 3.51 -4.97
C ARG A 47 -13.70 2.87 -6.30
N THR A 48 -12.45 3.02 -6.72
CA THR A 48 -11.93 2.49 -7.98
C THR A 48 -11.38 1.07 -7.87
N GLY A 49 -10.99 0.63 -6.66
CA GLY A 49 -10.48 -0.71 -6.41
C GLY A 49 -9.59 -0.82 -5.19
N PHE A 50 -9.02 -2.00 -5.02
CA PHE A 50 -7.99 -2.30 -4.02
C PHE A 50 -6.90 -3.18 -4.64
N GLY A 51 -5.69 -3.07 -4.12
CA GLY A 51 -4.51 -3.76 -4.60
C GLY A 51 -3.86 -4.61 -3.51
N LEU A 52 -3.02 -5.55 -3.95
CA LEU A 52 -2.25 -6.43 -3.06
C LEU A 52 -0.79 -6.37 -3.49
N ALA A 53 0.03 -5.69 -2.69
CA ALA A 53 1.48 -5.65 -2.87
C ALA A 53 2.14 -6.82 -2.12
N VAL A 54 3.24 -7.33 -2.67
CA VAL A 54 4.08 -8.38 -2.06
C VAL A 54 5.45 -7.78 -1.80
N LEU A 55 5.99 -7.97 -0.59
CA LEU A 55 7.37 -7.58 -0.29
C LEU A 55 8.33 -8.65 -0.82
N GLU A 56 8.97 -8.40 -1.95
CA GLU A 56 10.00 -9.29 -2.50
C GLU A 56 11.39 -8.95 -1.94
N ASN A 57 12.27 -9.96 -1.87
CA ASN A 57 13.67 -9.83 -1.42
C ASN A 57 14.63 -9.67 -2.59
#